data_AF-A0A2H4JEB5-F1
#
_entry.id   AF-A0A2H4JEB5-F1
#
_cell.length_a   1.000
_cell.length_b   1.000
_cell.length_c   1.000
_cell.angle_alpha   90.00
_cell.angle_beta   90.00
_cell.angle_gamma   90.00
#
_symmetry.space_group_name_H-M   'P 1'
#
loop_
_entity.id
_entity.type
_entity.pdbx_description
1 polymer ?
#
loop_
_entity_poly.entity_id
_entity_poly.type
_entity_poly.pdbx_seq_one_letter_code
_entity_poly.pdbx_strand_id
1 'polypeptide(L)'
;MQHSFMNQTALGLFVQNTLRQVKQRTNNFRSNILIDLLSLLLGLFIGGLFGTLLPFFRNFLLWDGWILLVVLLGIEVINIGFYKQENRAGSMRKINIWKMGLLLGFFIDAFKVGS
;
A
#
# COMPACT_ATOMS: atom_id res chain seq x y z
N MET A 1 40.58 15.87 -6.07
CA MET A 1 40.41 17.28 -6.46
C MET A 1 39.30 17.50 -7.51
N GLN A 2 38.20 16.72 -7.49
CA GLN A 2 37.05 16.90 -8.44
C GLN A 2 35.79 17.48 -7.78
N HIS A 3 35.77 17.60 -6.46
CA HIS A 3 34.61 18.10 -5.70
C HIS A 3 34.44 19.62 -5.76
N SER A 4 35.41 20.35 -6.33
CA SER A 4 35.45 21.82 -6.36
C SER A 4 34.66 22.43 -7.53
N PHE A 5 34.65 21.78 -8.71
CA PHE A 5 34.04 22.34 -9.93
C PHE A 5 32.50 22.31 -9.94
N MET A 6 31.87 21.44 -9.14
CA MET A 6 30.41 21.38 -9.04
C MET A 6 29.79 22.54 -8.25
N ASN A 7 30.58 23.29 -7.47
CA ASN A 7 30.04 24.34 -6.59
C ASN A 7 29.92 25.72 -7.27
N GLN A 8 30.33 25.85 -8.55
CA GLN A 8 30.38 27.14 -9.24
C GLN A 8 29.23 27.36 -10.25
N THR A 9 28.43 26.34 -10.56
CA THR A 9 27.29 26.47 -11.50
C THR A 9 25.96 26.37 -10.77
N ALA A 10 24.98 27.19 -11.17
CA ALA A 10 23.61 27.14 -10.64
C ALA A 10 22.98 25.74 -10.81
N LEU A 11 23.34 25.04 -11.89
CA LEU A 11 22.97 23.63 -12.11
C LEU A 11 23.63 22.69 -11.10
N GLY A 12 24.90 22.91 -10.74
CA GLY A 12 25.60 22.10 -9.74
C GLY A 12 24.98 22.21 -8.36
N LEU A 13 24.53 23.41 -7.95
CA LEU A 13 23.80 23.63 -6.70
C LEU A 13 22.41 22.97 -6.72
N PHE A 14 21.67 23.09 -7.83
CA PHE A 14 20.38 22.41 -7.99
C PHE A 14 20.56 20.90 -7.88
N VAL A 15 21.46 20.31 -8.68
CA VAL A 15 21.76 18.87 -8.68
C VAL A 15 22.22 18.41 -7.29
N GLN A 16 23.06 19.17 -6.59
CA GLN A 16 23.49 18.83 -5.24
C GLN A 16 22.33 18.84 -4.23
N ASN A 17 21.42 19.81 -4.32
CA ASN A 17 20.22 19.85 -3.49
C ASN A 17 19.27 18.68 -3.82
N THR A 18 19.12 18.30 -5.08
CA THR A 18 18.33 17.14 -5.48
C THR A 18 18.96 15.84 -4.98
N LEU A 19 20.28 15.69 -5.09
CA LEU A 19 21.02 14.52 -4.60
C LEU A 19 20.95 14.40 -3.07
N ARG A 20 21.05 15.51 -2.33
CA ARG A 20 20.88 15.51 -0.86
C ARG A 20 19.46 15.11 -0.46
N GLN A 21 18.44 15.66 -1.12
CA GLN A 21 17.05 15.29 -0.87
C GLN A 21 16.75 13.83 -1.20
N VAL A 22 17.27 13.31 -2.33
CA VAL A 22 17.14 11.90 -2.70
C VAL A 22 17.84 11.02 -1.66
N LYS A 23 19.08 11.34 -1.26
CA LYS A 23 19.83 10.56 -0.28
C LYS A 23 19.12 10.49 1.08
N GLN A 24 18.53 11.60 1.54
CA GLN A 24 17.74 11.63 2.77
C GLN A 24 16.45 10.79 2.66
N ARG A 25 15.73 10.89 1.53
CA ARG A 25 14.52 10.07 1.28
C ARG A 25 14.83 8.58 1.18
N THR A 26 15.94 8.22 0.55
CA THR A 26 16.40 6.83 0.42
C THR A 26 16.79 6.22 1.77
N ASN A 27 17.38 7.01 2.68
CA ASN A 27 17.71 6.52 4.02
C ASN A 27 16.46 6.16 4.84
N ASN A 28 15.43 7.01 4.79
CA ASN A 28 14.14 6.74 5.44
C ASN A 28 13.43 5.54 4.80
N PHE A 29 13.54 5.37 3.47
CA PHE A 29 13.00 4.20 2.76
C PHE A 29 13.70 2.90 3.18
N ARG A 30 15.04 2.90 3.24
CA ARG A 30 15.84 1.71 3.59
C ARG A 30 15.53 1.18 4.99
N SER A 31 15.30 2.06 5.96
CA SER A 31 14.98 1.66 7.34
C SER A 31 13.59 1.03 7.50
N ASN A 32 12.63 1.34 6.60
CA ASN A 32 11.24 0.88 6.71
C ASN A 32 10.87 -0.21 5.70
N ILE A 33 11.77 -0.60 4.80
CA ILE A 33 11.45 -1.52 3.70
C ILE A 33 10.94 -2.87 4.20
N LEU A 34 11.52 -3.39 5.28
CA LEU A 34 11.11 -4.65 5.91
C LEU A 34 9.69 -4.55 6.49
N ILE A 35 9.38 -3.43 7.15
CA ILE A 35 8.06 -3.19 7.76
C ILE A 35 7.02 -2.97 6.67
N ASP A 36 7.38 -2.24 5.61
CA ASP A 36 6.52 -2.01 4.44
C ASP A 36 6.21 -3.36 3.73
N LEU A 37 7.22 -4.22 3.52
CA LEU A 37 7.03 -5.56 2.94
C LEU A 37 6.21 -6.48 3.85
N LEU A 38 6.48 -6.48 5.16
CA LEU A 38 5.70 -7.26 6.13
C LEU A 38 4.24 -6.79 6.16
N SER A 39 4.01 -5.48 6.11
CA SER A 39 2.68 -4.87 6.05
C SER A 39 1.94 -5.27 4.77
N LEU A 40 2.63 -5.27 3.63
CA LEU A 40 2.07 -5.73 2.36
C LEU A 40 1.72 -7.22 2.42
N LEU A 41 2.62 -8.06 2.96
CA LEU A 41 2.41 -9.50 3.11
C LEU A 41 1.27 -9.82 4.07
N LEU A 42 1.14 -9.08 5.18
CA LEU A 42 0.02 -9.22 6.11
C LEU A 42 -1.31 -8.88 5.44
N GLY A 43 -1.35 -7.81 4.62
CA GLY A 43 -2.54 -7.49 3.83
C GLY A 43 -2.90 -8.63 2.87
N LEU A 44 -1.92 -9.14 2.14
CA LEU A 44 -2.07 -10.26 1.22
C LEU A 44 -2.60 -11.52 1.91
N PHE A 45 -2.05 -11.85 3.08
CA PHE A 45 -2.45 -13.01 3.87
C PHE A 45 -3.92 -12.89 4.32
N ILE A 46 -4.34 -11.72 4.79
CA ILE A 46 -5.72 -11.46 5.21
C ILE A 46 -6.68 -11.53 4.01
N GLY A 47 -6.29 -10.96 2.86
CA GLY A 47 -7.07 -11.06 1.63
C GLY A 47 -7.23 -12.52 1.17
N GLY A 48 -6.20 -13.34 1.28
CA GLY A 48 -6.26 -14.78 0.98
C GLY A 48 -7.13 -15.56 1.98
N LEU A 49 -7.07 -15.24 3.27
CA LEU A 49 -7.96 -15.84 4.27
C LEU A 49 -9.43 -15.55 3.98
N PHE A 50 -9.75 -14.35 3.50
CA PHE A 50 -11.11 -14.00 3.10
C PHE A 50 -11.64 -14.90 1.98
N GLY A 51 -10.81 -15.21 0.98
CA GLY A 51 -11.14 -16.16 -0.09
C GLY A 51 -11.50 -17.55 0.43
N THR A 52 -10.77 -18.04 1.44
CA THR A 52 -11.10 -19.33 2.08
C THR A 52 -12.40 -19.31 2.89
N LEU A 53 -12.81 -18.13 3.39
CA LEU A 53 -14.06 -17.94 4.13
C LEU A 53 -15.26 -17.68 3.20
N LEU A 54 -15.04 -17.35 1.93
CA LEU A 54 -16.11 -17.09 0.96
C LEU A 54 -17.13 -18.25 0.85
N PRO A 55 -16.70 -19.52 0.74
CA PRO A 55 -17.63 -20.65 0.71
C PRO A 55 -18.48 -20.78 1.97
N PHE A 56 -17.94 -20.37 3.12
CA PHE A 56 -18.70 -20.32 4.37
C PHE A 56 -19.81 -19.25 4.28
N PHE A 57 -19.49 -18.04 3.79
CA PHE A 57 -20.49 -16.98 3.58
C PHE A 57 -21.53 -17.34 2.52
N ARG A 58 -21.14 -18.08 1.48
CA ARG A 58 -22.06 -18.56 0.43
C ARG A 58 -23.13 -19.52 0.95
N ASN A 59 -22.85 -20.27 2.03
CA ASN A 59 -23.88 -21.06 2.69
C ASN A 59 -24.93 -20.21 3.43
N PHE A 60 -24.58 -18.99 3.84
CA PHE A 60 -25.52 -18.06 4.50
C PHE A 60 -26.24 -17.14 3.50
N LEU A 61 -25.58 -16.80 2.39
CA LEU A 61 -26.07 -15.84 1.40
C LEU A 61 -26.31 -16.54 0.06
N LEU A 62 -27.58 -16.62 -0.34
CA LEU A 62 -28.03 -17.32 -1.56
C LEU A 62 -27.49 -16.72 -2.87
N TRP A 63 -26.97 -15.49 -2.85
CA TRP A 63 -26.49 -14.80 -4.04
C TRP A 63 -25.14 -14.12 -3.81
N ASP A 64 -24.17 -14.45 -4.66
CA ASP A 64 -22.81 -13.90 -4.62
C ASP A 64 -22.77 -12.38 -4.78
N GLY A 65 -23.81 -11.78 -5.40
CA GLY A 65 -23.98 -10.33 -5.51
C GLY A 65 -24.05 -9.61 -4.16
N TRP A 66 -24.66 -10.23 -3.14
CA TRP A 66 -24.71 -9.65 -1.79
C TRP A 66 -23.34 -9.66 -1.12
N ILE A 67 -22.55 -10.71 -1.32
CA ILE A 67 -21.18 -10.81 -0.80
C ILE A 67 -20.34 -9.70 -1.41
N LEU A 68 -20.42 -9.51 -2.74
CA LEU A 68 -19.70 -8.47 -3.43
C LEU A 68 -20.11 -7.07 -2.96
N LEU A 69 -21.41 -6.82 -2.78
CA LEU A 69 -21.92 -5.54 -2.27
C LEU A 69 -21.42 -5.22 -0.86
N VAL A 70 -21.42 -6.20 0.06
CA VAL A 70 -20.89 -6.06 1.41
C VAL A 70 -19.39 -5.77 1.41
N VAL A 71 -18.63 -6.48 0.56
CA VAL A 71 -17.18 -6.24 0.40
C VAL A 71 -16.91 -4.84 -0.13
N LEU A 72 -17.66 -4.39 -1.14
CA LEU A 72 -17.50 -3.09 -1.77
C LEU A 72 -17.81 -1.96 -0.77
N LEU A 73 -18.91 -2.09 -0.02
CA LEU A 73 -19.23 -1.17 1.08
C LEU A 73 -18.17 -1.18 2.19
N GLY A 74 -17.64 -2.35 2.55
CA GLY A 74 -16.55 -2.46 3.51
C GLY A 74 -15.30 -1.70 3.08
N ILE A 75 -14.90 -1.84 1.80
CA ILE A 75 -13.79 -1.09 1.22
C ILE A 75 -14.06 0.42 1.23
N GLU A 76 -15.28 0.85 0.94
CA GLU A 76 -15.67 2.26 0.91
C GLU A 76 -15.68 2.89 2.31
N VAL A 77 -16.19 2.20 3.32
CA VAL A 77 -16.16 2.66 4.73
C VAL A 77 -14.71 2.82 5.20
N ILE A 78 -13.85 1.84 4.90
CA ILE A 78 -12.41 1.94 5.15
C ILE A 78 -11.86 3.19 4.45
N ASN A 79 -12.20 3.41 3.18
CA ASN A 79 -11.71 4.55 2.40
C ASN A 79 -12.11 5.90 3.00
N ILE A 80 -13.36 6.06 3.44
CA ILE A 80 -13.86 7.29 4.09
C ILE A 80 -13.15 7.53 5.43
N GLY A 81 -12.94 6.47 6.22
CA GLY A 81 -12.21 6.56 7.48
C GLY A 81 -10.79 7.08 7.32
N PHE A 82 -10.11 6.68 6.24
CA PHE A 82 -8.76 7.13 5.92
C PHE A 82 -8.69 8.50 5.24
N TYR A 83 -9.70 8.86 4.43
CA TYR A 83 -9.75 10.17 3.74
C TYR A 83 -9.73 11.34 4.73
N LYS A 84 -10.41 11.19 5.87
CA LYS A 84 -10.41 12.22 6.93
C LYS A 84 -9.08 12.35 7.67
N GLN A 85 -8.21 11.34 7.58
CA GLN A 85 -6.99 11.25 8.39
C GLN A 85 -5.74 11.77 7.66
N GLU A 86 -5.85 12.20 6.40
CA GLU A 86 -4.75 12.61 5.50
C GLU A 86 -3.83 13.73 6.03
N ASN A 87 -4.23 14.46 7.08
CA ASN A 87 -3.40 15.48 7.73
C ASN A 87 -2.27 14.96 8.65
N ARG A 88 -2.05 13.64 8.81
CA ARG A 88 -0.95 13.07 9.63
C ARG A 88 0.03 12.20 8.82
N ALA A 89 0.88 12.84 8.02
CA ALA A 89 1.72 12.27 6.96
C ALA A 89 2.62 11.04 7.30
N GLY A 90 2.87 10.70 8.57
CA GLY A 90 3.81 9.64 8.95
C GLY A 90 3.21 8.22 9.09
N SER A 91 2.04 8.08 9.72
CA SER A 91 1.49 6.77 10.11
C SER A 91 0.62 6.13 9.03
N MET A 92 0.04 6.92 8.12
CA MET A 92 -0.89 6.42 7.11
C MET A 92 -0.21 5.65 5.98
N ARG A 93 1.08 5.89 5.73
CA ARG A 93 1.81 5.20 4.67
C ARG A 93 1.77 3.67 4.85
N LYS A 94 1.96 3.19 6.09
CA LYS A 94 1.94 1.76 6.40
C LYS A 94 0.57 1.14 6.14
N ILE A 95 -0.49 1.87 6.51
CA ILE A 95 -1.87 1.42 6.32
C ILE A 95 -2.23 1.39 4.84
N ASN A 96 -1.77 2.36 4.06
CA ASN A 96 -1.94 2.36 2.60
C ASN A 96 -1.23 1.17 1.96
N ILE A 97 -0.02 0.83 2.41
CA ILE A 97 0.72 -0.35 1.93
C ILE A 97 0.01 -1.66 2.32
N TRP A 98 -0.50 -1.74 3.56
CA TRP A 98 -1.34 -2.86 4.00
C TRP A 98 -2.60 -3.02 3.14
N LYS A 99 -3.30 -1.91 2.86
CA LYS A 99 -4.49 -1.87 2.00
C LYS A 99 -4.20 -2.35 0.58
N MET A 100 -3.06 -1.94 0.01
CA MET A 100 -2.60 -2.46 -1.28
C MET A 100 -2.39 -3.98 -1.23
N GLY A 101 -1.81 -4.51 -0.15
CA GLY A 101 -1.67 -5.95 0.06
C GLY A 101 -3.03 -6.67 0.12
N LEU A 102 -3.99 -6.11 0.84
CA LEU A 102 -5.35 -6.68 0.97
C LEU A 102 -6.09 -6.73 -0.36
N LEU A 103 -6.06 -5.64 -1.14
CA LEU A 103 -6.65 -5.59 -2.48
C LEU A 103 -5.99 -6.58 -3.43
N LEU A 104 -4.66 -6.73 -3.34
CA LEU A 104 -3.91 -7.71 -4.12
C LEU A 104 -4.30 -9.15 -3.74
N GLY A 105 -4.57 -9.41 -2.45
CA GLY A 105 -5.09 -10.71 -1.99
C GLY A 105 -6.47 -11.04 -2.57
N PHE A 106 -7.41 -10.09 -2.53
CA PHE A 106 -8.72 -10.26 -3.18
C PHE A 106 -8.61 -10.48 -4.68
N PHE A 107 -7.71 -9.73 -5.34
CA PHE A 107 -7.45 -9.87 -6.76
C PHE A 107 -6.97 -11.28 -7.11
N ILE A 108 -5.95 -11.80 -6.41
CA ILE A 108 -5.43 -13.16 -6.64
C ILE A 108 -6.54 -14.21 -6.49
N ASP A 109 -7.36 -14.11 -5.45
CA ASP A 109 -8.42 -15.08 -5.21
C ASP A 109 -9.51 -15.04 -6.29
N ALA A 110 -9.86 -13.84 -6.78
CA ALA A 110 -10.78 -13.67 -7.91
C ALA A 110 -10.27 -14.32 -9.21
N PHE A 111 -8.96 -14.25 -9.50
CA PHE A 111 -8.38 -14.96 -10.65
C PHE A 111 -8.37 -16.48 -10.46
N LYS A 112 -8.15 -16.95 -9.23
CA LYS A 112 -8.11 -18.39 -8.93
C LYS A 112 -9.45 -19.08 -9.22
N VAL A 113 -10.57 -18.41 -8.95
CA VAL A 113 -11.93 -18.96 -9.20
C VAL A 113 -12.45 -18.66 -10.61
N GLY A 114 -11.73 -17.85 -11.39
CA GLY A 114 -12.10 -17.46 -12.75
C GLY A 114 -11.39 -18.24 -13.87
N SER A 115 -10.47 -19.16 -13.54
CA SER A 115 -9.84 -20.11 -14.48
C SER A 115 -10.58 -21.44 -14.50
#